data_AF-A0A3D5EBF5-F1
#
_entry.id   AF-A0A3D5EBF5-F1
#
_cell.length_a   1.000
_cell.length_b   1.000
_cell.length_c   1.000
_cell.angle_alpha   90.00
_cell.angle_beta   90.00
_cell.angle_gamma   90.00
#
_symmetry.space_group_name_H-M   'P 1'
#
loop_
_entity.id
_entity.type
_entity.pdbx_description
1 polymer ?
#
loop_
_entity_poly.entity_id
_entity_poly.type
_entity_poly.pdbx_seq_one_letter_code
_entity_poly.pdbx_strand_id
1 'polypeptide(L)'
;MLTILSPAKAMDFSAPPISLAVTQPTLVDDAALLMRTCKALEAKDLEKLMKLSDSLAQLNHARFQDMRLPLTPDNAKPCVLAFKGDVYKGLDAASFKPEDLTWAQERLRILSGLYGLLRPLDLIQPYRLEMGTKLANERGANLYEFWGDRLANSLNNEDIDPEVPVLNLAS
;
A
#
# COMPACT_ATOMS: atom_id res chain seq x y z
N MET A 1 -9.53 17.92 -7.96
CA MET A 1 -8.68 17.80 -6.75
C MET A 1 -8.28 16.35 -6.60
N LEU A 2 -7.00 16.08 -6.35
CA LEU A 2 -6.47 14.77 -6.03
C LEU A 2 -6.09 14.73 -4.55
N THR A 3 -6.60 13.76 -3.80
CA THR A 3 -6.30 13.61 -2.37
C THR A 3 -5.24 12.53 -2.16
N ILE A 4 -4.27 12.80 -1.29
CA ILE A 4 -3.26 11.81 -0.88
C ILE A 4 -3.42 11.49 0.60
N LEU A 5 -3.52 10.20 0.95
CA LEU A 5 -3.61 9.70 2.31
C LEU A 5 -2.39 8.85 2.70
N SER A 6 -2.07 8.83 3.98
CA SER A 6 -1.18 7.83 4.58
C SER A 6 -1.84 6.44 4.61
N PRO A 7 -1.05 5.36 4.55
CA PRO A 7 -1.56 4.01 4.79
C PRO A 7 -1.88 3.81 6.28
N ALA A 8 -2.60 2.73 6.60
CA ALA A 8 -2.79 2.31 7.98
C ALA A 8 -1.91 1.11 8.37
N LYS A 9 -1.54 1.02 9.65
CA LYS A 9 -0.77 -0.10 10.20
C LYS A 9 -1.63 -1.35 10.40
N ALA A 10 -2.89 -1.17 10.79
CA ALA A 10 -3.85 -2.25 10.90
C ALA A 10 -4.51 -2.50 9.55
N MET A 11 -4.77 -3.77 9.25
CA MET A 11 -5.38 -4.21 8.01
C MET A 11 -6.41 -5.30 8.28
N ASP A 12 -7.42 -5.39 7.43
CA ASP A 12 -8.51 -6.34 7.49
C ASP A 12 -8.70 -7.01 6.12
N PHE A 13 -8.37 -8.30 6.07
CA PHE A 13 -8.47 -9.15 4.89
C PHE A 13 -9.66 -10.10 4.94
N SER A 14 -10.65 -9.84 5.80
CA SER A 14 -11.96 -10.50 5.70
C SER A 14 -12.59 -10.23 4.33
N ALA A 15 -13.41 -11.17 3.87
CA ALA A 15 -14.07 -11.09 2.58
C ALA A 15 -14.84 -9.75 2.44
N PRO A 16 -14.67 -9.02 1.32
CA PRO A 16 -15.41 -7.79 1.11
C PRO A 16 -16.91 -8.08 1.01
N PRO A 17 -17.78 -7.14 1.42
CA PRO A 17 -19.23 -7.33 1.37
C PRO A 17 -19.78 -7.32 -0.06
N ILE A 18 -18.98 -6.87 -1.03
CA ILE A 18 -19.36 -6.69 -2.43
C ILE A 18 -18.25 -7.20 -3.36
N SER A 19 -18.65 -7.80 -4.48
CA SER A 19 -17.73 -8.07 -5.59
C SER A 19 -17.43 -6.77 -6.33
N LEU A 20 -16.16 -6.47 -6.55
CA LEU A 20 -15.69 -5.22 -7.15
C LEU A 20 -14.82 -5.49 -8.35
N ALA A 21 -14.87 -4.59 -9.32
CA ALA A 21 -13.80 -4.46 -10.30
C ALA A 21 -12.55 -4.00 -9.56
N VAL A 22 -11.51 -4.83 -9.57
CA VAL A 22 -10.24 -4.55 -8.89
C VAL A 22 -9.18 -4.16 -9.90
N THR A 23 -8.18 -3.42 -9.45
CA THR A 23 -7.03 -3.01 -10.26
C THR A 23 -5.72 -3.53 -9.67
N GLN A 24 -4.64 -3.37 -10.42
CA GLN A 24 -3.30 -3.72 -9.98
C GLN A 24 -2.52 -2.45 -9.63
N PRO A 25 -1.64 -2.48 -8.61
CA PRO A 25 -0.72 -1.40 -8.35
C PRO A 25 0.14 -1.08 -9.58
N THR A 26 0.26 0.19 -9.93
CA THR A 26 1.08 0.64 -11.07
C THR A 26 2.56 0.26 -10.92
N LEU A 27 3.07 0.30 -9.68
CA LEU A 27 4.48 0.04 -9.35
C LEU A 27 4.69 -1.39 -8.81
N VAL A 28 3.97 -2.38 -9.34
CA VAL A 28 4.02 -3.77 -8.85
C VAL A 28 5.40 -4.41 -9.03
N ASP A 29 6.13 -4.07 -10.09
CA ASP A 29 7.49 -4.58 -10.33
C ASP A 29 8.48 -4.03 -9.29
N ASP A 30 8.33 -2.76 -8.92
CA ASP A 30 9.11 -2.16 -7.84
C ASP A 30 8.76 -2.79 -6.48
N ALA A 31 7.47 -2.99 -6.22
CA ALA A 31 7.02 -3.70 -5.03
C ALA A 31 7.62 -5.11 -4.95
N ALA A 32 7.73 -5.83 -6.07
CA ALA A 32 8.32 -7.16 -6.12
C ALA A 32 9.80 -7.17 -5.70
N LEU A 33 10.57 -6.10 -5.93
CA LEU A 33 11.95 -5.96 -5.45
C LEU A 33 11.98 -5.87 -3.93
N LEU A 34 11.12 -5.02 -3.35
CA LEU A 34 11.00 -4.88 -1.90
C LEU A 34 10.47 -6.16 -1.24
N MET A 35 9.52 -6.85 -1.86
CA MET A 35 9.02 -8.15 -1.40
C MET A 35 10.16 -9.17 -1.32
N ARG A 36 11.04 -9.24 -2.32
CA ARG A 36 12.21 -10.14 -2.28
C ARG A 36 13.16 -9.78 -1.15
N THR A 37 13.47 -8.50 -0.97
CA THR A 37 14.31 -8.03 0.13
C THR A 37 13.70 -8.40 1.49
N CYS A 38 12.41 -8.15 1.69
CA CYS A 38 11.72 -8.47 2.95
C CYS A 38 11.62 -9.98 3.21
N LYS A 39 11.46 -10.81 2.17
CA LYS A 39 11.46 -12.27 2.29
C LYS A 39 12.81 -12.86 2.70
N ALA A 40 13.91 -12.15 2.46
CA ALA A 40 15.25 -12.59 2.85
C ALA A 40 15.60 -12.24 4.30
N LEU A 41 14.77 -11.46 4.99
CA LEU A 41 14.99 -11.06 6.38
C LEU A 41 14.38 -12.08 7.32
N GLU A 42 15.09 -12.37 8.41
CA GLU A 42 14.54 -13.17 9.51
C GLU A 42 13.57 -12.33 10.35
N ALA A 43 12.67 -12.98 11.09
CA ALA A 43 11.73 -12.28 11.97
C ALA A 43 12.43 -11.34 12.98
N LYS A 44 13.60 -11.74 13.49
CA LYS A 44 14.40 -10.89 14.42
C LYS A 44 14.96 -9.63 13.75
N ASP A 45 15.26 -9.68 12.46
CA ASP A 45 15.72 -8.51 11.71
C ASP A 45 14.55 -7.55 11.50
N LEU A 46 13.36 -8.08 11.16
CA LEU A 46 12.13 -7.30 11.05
C LEU A 46 11.74 -6.64 12.37
N GLU A 47 11.87 -7.35 13.49
CA GLU A 47 11.61 -6.82 14.84
C GLU A 47 12.42 -5.55 15.11
N LYS A 48 13.74 -5.61 14.90
CA LYS A 48 14.66 -4.48 15.10
C LYS A 48 14.43 -3.36 14.09
N LEU A 49 14.32 -3.73 12.81
CA LEU A 49 14.21 -2.80 11.69
C LEU A 49 12.93 -1.96 11.77
N MET A 50 11.82 -2.59 12.11
CA MET A 50 10.48 -1.98 12.12
C MET A 50 9.99 -1.66 13.54
N LYS A 51 10.82 -1.89 14.57
CA LYS A 51 10.51 -1.66 16.00
C LYS A 51 9.20 -2.35 16.42
N LEU A 52 9.06 -3.61 16.06
CA LEU A 52 7.87 -4.42 16.35
C LEU A 52 8.07 -5.21 17.65
N SER A 53 6.98 -5.69 18.25
CA SER A 53 7.08 -6.80 19.21
C SER A 53 7.47 -8.08 18.47
N ASP A 54 8.07 -9.05 19.18
CA ASP A 54 8.37 -10.37 18.62
C ASP A 54 7.15 -11.00 17.93
N SER A 55 5.98 -11.03 18.59
CA SER A 55 4.74 -11.56 18.02
C SER A 55 4.36 -10.91 16.68
N LEU A 56 4.53 -9.59 16.56
CA LEU A 56 4.19 -8.85 15.37
C LEU A 56 5.27 -8.99 14.28
N ALA A 57 6.53 -9.13 14.67
CA ALA A 57 7.63 -9.43 13.77
C ALA A 57 7.48 -10.82 13.14
N GLN A 58 7.11 -11.84 13.94
CA GLN A 58 6.78 -13.18 13.44
C GLN A 58 5.60 -13.16 12.47
N LEU A 59 4.53 -12.45 12.83
CA LEU A 59 3.37 -12.28 11.93
C LEU A 59 3.75 -11.60 10.62
N ASN A 60 4.56 -10.54 10.68
CA ASN A 60 4.97 -9.81 9.49
C ASN A 60 5.95 -10.60 8.62
N HIS A 61 6.84 -11.37 9.25
CA HIS A 61 7.70 -12.33 8.56
C HIS A 61 6.88 -13.35 7.79
N ALA A 62 5.91 -14.02 8.46
CA ALA A 62 5.02 -14.98 7.81
C ALA A 62 4.26 -14.36 6.63
N ARG A 63 3.73 -13.15 6.81
CA ARG A 63 3.10 -12.38 5.71
C ARG A 63 4.03 -12.21 4.51
N PHE A 64 5.26 -11.78 4.72
CA PHE A 64 6.23 -11.66 3.63
C PHE A 64 6.52 -13.01 2.98
N GLN A 65 6.72 -14.07 3.77
CA GLN A 65 6.95 -15.42 3.24
C GLN A 65 5.78 -15.94 2.39
N ASP A 66 4.55 -15.61 2.78
CA ASP A 66 3.33 -16.03 2.10
C ASP A 66 3.01 -15.20 0.86
N MET A 67 3.61 -14.03 0.68
CA MET A 67 3.31 -13.17 -0.47
C MET A 67 3.51 -13.86 -1.81
N ARG A 68 2.53 -13.76 -2.72
CA ARG A 68 2.60 -14.31 -4.08
C ARG A 68 2.17 -13.28 -5.12
N LEU A 69 2.81 -13.30 -6.28
CA LEU A 69 2.33 -12.64 -7.48
C LEU A 69 1.90 -13.72 -8.50
N PRO A 70 0.91 -13.47 -9.37
CA PRO A 70 0.13 -12.23 -9.51
C PRO A 70 -0.87 -12.00 -8.36
N LEU A 71 -1.28 -10.74 -8.16
CA LEU A 71 -2.32 -10.40 -7.18
C LEU A 71 -3.70 -10.75 -7.76
N THR A 72 -4.47 -11.51 -7.01
CA THR A 72 -5.83 -11.92 -7.37
C THR A 72 -6.77 -11.67 -6.18
N PRO A 73 -8.09 -11.61 -6.40
CA PRO A 73 -9.05 -11.52 -5.30
C PRO A 73 -8.95 -12.65 -4.27
N ASP A 74 -8.31 -13.79 -4.62
CA ASP A 74 -8.11 -14.92 -3.70
C ASP A 74 -6.95 -14.70 -2.72
N ASN A 75 -5.95 -13.90 -3.11
CA ASN A 75 -4.75 -13.66 -2.30
C ASN A 75 -4.58 -12.20 -1.85
N ALA A 76 -5.42 -11.29 -2.34
CA ALA A 76 -5.27 -9.86 -2.13
C ALA A 76 -6.65 -9.17 -2.01
N LYS A 77 -6.65 -7.94 -1.50
CA LYS A 77 -7.86 -7.13 -1.31
C LYS A 77 -7.63 -5.69 -1.76
N PRO A 78 -8.65 -5.00 -2.30
CA PRO A 78 -8.59 -3.56 -2.58
C PRO A 78 -8.09 -2.77 -1.37
N CYS A 79 -7.07 -1.94 -1.56
CA CYS A 79 -6.38 -1.30 -0.44
C CYS A 79 -7.30 -0.40 0.40
N VAL A 80 -8.29 0.27 -0.20
CA VAL A 80 -9.25 1.11 0.51
C VAL A 80 -10.15 0.33 1.47
N LEU A 81 -10.37 -0.96 1.20
CA LEU A 81 -11.15 -1.87 2.04
C LEU A 81 -10.27 -2.68 2.99
N ALA A 82 -8.96 -2.76 2.71
CA ALA A 82 -8.00 -3.50 3.50
C ALA A 82 -7.43 -2.66 4.65
N PHE A 83 -7.10 -1.38 4.42
CA PHE A 83 -6.55 -0.53 5.48
C PHE A 83 -7.59 -0.21 6.57
N LYS A 84 -7.17 -0.30 7.83
CA LYS A 84 -8.00 0.01 9.01
C LYS A 84 -7.25 0.96 9.94
N GLY A 85 -7.87 2.08 10.25
CA GLY A 85 -7.33 3.13 11.12
C GLY A 85 -8.32 4.28 11.16
N ASP A 86 -8.05 5.32 11.94
CA ASP A 86 -9.06 6.38 12.16
C ASP A 86 -9.39 7.15 10.89
N VAL A 87 -8.41 7.39 10.01
CA VAL A 87 -8.63 7.94 8.66
C VAL A 87 -9.58 7.06 7.84
N TYR A 88 -9.38 5.74 7.86
CA TYR A 88 -10.18 4.79 7.08
C TYR A 88 -11.55 4.50 7.69
N LYS A 89 -11.70 4.66 9.01
CA LYS A 89 -13.02 4.68 9.68
C LYS A 89 -13.80 5.93 9.27
N GLY A 90 -13.14 7.08 9.18
CA GLY A 90 -13.76 8.31 8.69
C GLY A 90 -14.10 8.27 7.20
N LEU A 91 -13.27 7.61 6.39
CA LEU A 91 -13.53 7.39 4.97
C LEU A 91 -14.70 6.42 4.73
N ASP A 92 -14.82 5.38 5.58
CA ASP A 92 -15.86 4.35 5.54
C ASP A 92 -16.15 3.78 4.14
N ALA A 93 -15.09 3.42 3.39
CA ALA A 93 -15.23 2.95 2.01
C ALA A 93 -16.07 1.66 1.86
N ALA A 94 -16.39 0.96 2.95
CA ALA A 94 -17.29 -0.20 2.92
C ALA A 94 -18.75 0.19 2.71
N SER A 95 -19.15 1.44 3.01
CA SER A 95 -20.50 1.95 2.76
C SER A 95 -20.66 2.64 1.40
N PHE A 96 -19.57 2.76 0.63
CA PHE A 96 -19.56 3.39 -0.68
C PHE A 96 -20.35 2.58 -1.71
N LYS A 97 -21.06 3.28 -2.59
CA LYS A 97 -21.65 2.67 -3.79
C LYS A 97 -20.56 2.44 -4.86
N PRO A 98 -20.84 1.63 -5.89
CA PRO A 98 -19.89 1.43 -7.00
C PRO A 98 -19.45 2.73 -7.68
N GLU A 99 -20.35 3.71 -7.81
CA GLU A 99 -20.06 5.04 -8.35
C GLU A 99 -19.10 5.86 -7.46
N ASP A 100 -19.27 5.78 -6.13
CA ASP A 100 -18.38 6.43 -5.17
C ASP A 100 -16.97 5.82 -5.20
N LEU A 101 -16.89 4.49 -5.32
CA LEU A 101 -15.61 3.78 -5.46
C LEU A 101 -14.91 4.13 -6.78
N THR A 102 -15.66 4.25 -7.87
CA THR A 102 -15.12 4.69 -9.16
C THR A 102 -14.61 6.13 -9.07
N TRP A 103 -15.38 7.01 -8.44
CA TRP A 103 -14.98 8.40 -8.21
C TRP A 103 -13.72 8.51 -7.35
N ALA A 104 -13.63 7.72 -6.28
CA ALA A 104 -12.46 7.65 -5.42
C ALA A 104 -11.26 7.07 -6.17
N GLN A 105 -11.45 6.07 -7.03
CA GLN A 105 -10.38 5.45 -7.82
C GLN A 105 -9.64 6.49 -8.66
N GLU A 106 -10.35 7.48 -9.19
CA GLU A 106 -9.77 8.58 -9.98
C GLU A 106 -9.09 9.65 -9.12
N ARG A 107 -9.56 9.90 -7.90
CA ARG A 107 -9.23 11.11 -7.11
C ARG A 107 -8.56 10.88 -5.77
N LEU A 108 -8.36 9.64 -5.36
CA LEU A 108 -7.69 9.29 -4.12
C LEU A 108 -6.44 8.46 -4.41
N ARG A 109 -5.33 8.84 -3.78
CA ARG A 109 -4.10 8.04 -3.73
C ARG A 109 -3.72 7.76 -2.29
N ILE A 110 -3.13 6.60 -2.07
CA ILE A 110 -2.68 6.14 -0.77
C ILE A 110 -1.19 5.83 -0.88
N LEU A 111 -0.35 6.53 -0.11
CA LEU A 111 1.08 6.22 -0.04
C LEU A 111 1.29 4.85 0.60
N SER A 112 2.34 4.15 0.19
CA SER A 112 2.66 2.81 0.66
C SER A 112 4.16 2.59 0.66
N GLY A 113 4.73 2.14 1.79
CA GLY A 113 6.14 1.78 1.83
C GLY A 113 6.50 0.61 0.90
N LEU A 114 5.56 -0.32 0.69
CA LEU A 114 5.76 -1.52 -0.13
C LEU A 114 5.32 -1.34 -1.59
N TYR A 115 4.19 -0.70 -1.82
CA TYR A 115 3.59 -0.55 -3.16
C TYR A 115 3.78 0.85 -3.76
N GLY A 116 4.43 1.76 -3.03
CA GLY A 116 4.70 3.13 -3.47
C GLY A 116 3.46 4.01 -3.40
N LEU A 117 2.68 4.04 -4.47
CA LEU A 117 1.46 4.83 -4.60
C LEU A 117 0.32 3.93 -5.07
N LEU A 118 -0.76 3.87 -4.29
CA LEU A 118 -1.90 3.00 -4.54
C LEU A 118 -3.15 3.81 -4.89
N ARG A 119 -3.99 3.26 -5.76
CA ARG A 119 -5.37 3.67 -5.96
C ARG A 119 -6.31 2.80 -5.09
N PRO A 120 -7.48 3.30 -4.70
CA PRO A 120 -8.42 2.61 -3.82
C PRO A 120 -8.70 1.14 -4.13
N LEU A 121 -8.86 0.80 -5.41
CA LEU A 121 -9.21 -0.53 -5.90
C LEU A 121 -7.98 -1.37 -6.25
N ASP A 122 -6.76 -0.86 -6.08
CA ASP A 122 -5.55 -1.64 -6.27
C ASP A 122 -5.48 -2.74 -5.21
N LEU A 123 -5.28 -3.97 -5.68
CA LEU A 123 -5.08 -5.13 -4.83
C LEU A 123 -3.79 -4.98 -4.03
N ILE A 124 -3.85 -5.30 -2.74
CA ILE A 124 -2.67 -5.47 -1.87
C ILE A 124 -2.77 -6.77 -1.10
N GLN A 125 -1.63 -7.34 -0.75
CA GLN A 125 -1.48 -8.42 0.24
C GLN A 125 -1.18 -7.86 1.63
N PRO A 126 -1.41 -8.62 2.72
CA PRO A 126 -1.11 -8.16 4.07
C PRO A 126 0.38 -7.91 4.27
N TYR A 127 0.74 -6.77 4.85
CA TYR A 127 2.13 -6.41 5.13
C TYR A 127 2.23 -5.38 6.25
N ARG A 128 3.46 -5.15 6.73
CA ARG A 128 3.83 -3.96 7.47
C ARG A 128 5.20 -3.50 6.99
N LEU A 129 5.23 -2.35 6.33
CA LEU A 129 6.44 -1.69 5.87
C LEU A 129 6.13 -0.19 5.80
N GLU A 130 6.53 0.54 6.83
CA GLU A 130 6.29 1.98 6.94
C GLU A 130 7.31 2.74 6.09
N MET A 131 6.92 3.85 5.44
CA MET A 131 7.80 4.60 4.53
C MET A 131 9.13 5.04 5.19
N GLY A 132 9.11 5.33 6.50
CA GLY A 132 10.30 5.70 7.27
C GLY A 132 11.27 4.56 7.58
N THR A 133 11.03 3.33 7.11
CA THR A 133 11.89 2.17 7.41
C THR A 133 13.24 2.29 6.70
N LYS A 134 14.34 2.13 7.46
CA LYS A 134 15.72 2.11 6.93
C LYS A 134 16.09 0.75 6.32
N LEU A 135 15.25 0.27 5.41
CA LEU A 135 15.45 -0.98 4.71
C LEU A 135 16.51 -0.78 3.62
N ALA A 136 17.73 -1.28 3.84
CA ALA A 136 18.73 -1.34 2.79
C ALA A 136 18.23 -2.25 1.64
N ASN A 137 18.39 -1.79 0.42
CA ASN A 137 17.87 -2.42 -0.79
C ASN A 137 18.80 -2.12 -1.97
N GLU A 138 18.50 -2.67 -3.14
CA GLU A 138 19.37 -2.53 -4.33
C GLU A 138 19.51 -1.08 -4.82
N ARG A 139 18.64 -0.15 -4.37
CA ARG A 139 18.60 1.26 -4.81
C ARG A 139 18.96 2.26 -3.72
N GLY A 140 19.33 1.81 -2.53
CA GLY A 140 19.70 2.71 -1.45
C GLY A 140 19.58 2.12 -0.04
N ALA A 141 19.82 2.97 0.95
CA ALA A 141 19.84 2.62 2.36
C ALA A 141 18.44 2.62 3.02
N ASN A 142 17.42 3.13 2.34
CA ASN A 142 16.07 3.29 2.87
C ASN A 142 15.02 3.34 1.74
N LEU A 143 13.75 3.43 2.12
CA LEU A 143 12.64 3.47 1.16
C LEU A 143 12.50 4.80 0.42
N TYR A 144 12.95 5.92 0.98
CA TYR A 144 12.95 7.20 0.26
C TYR A 144 13.91 7.17 -0.93
N GLU A 145 15.10 6.59 -0.75
CA GLU A 145 16.06 6.38 -1.85
C GLU A 145 15.55 5.35 -2.86
N PHE A 146 14.92 4.27 -2.39
CA PHE A 146 14.34 3.25 -3.27
C PHE A 146 13.27 3.81 -4.21
N TRP A 147 12.37 4.61 -3.64
CA TRP A 147 11.26 5.20 -4.38
C TRP A 147 11.69 6.44 -5.16
N GLY A 148 12.55 7.30 -4.62
CA GLY A 148 13.03 8.53 -5.26
C GLY A 148 11.90 9.30 -5.94
N ASP A 149 12.14 9.74 -7.18
CA ASP A 149 11.14 10.44 -7.99
C ASP A 149 10.08 9.53 -8.61
N ARG A 150 10.13 8.20 -8.39
CA ARG A 150 9.21 7.26 -9.04
C ARG A 150 7.76 7.47 -8.64
N LEU A 151 7.50 7.87 -7.39
CA LEU A 151 6.13 8.13 -6.94
C LEU A 151 5.58 9.38 -7.62
N ALA A 152 6.38 10.45 -7.68
CA ALA A 152 6.00 11.68 -8.36
C ALA A 152 5.82 11.46 -9.87
N ASN A 153 6.75 10.73 -10.51
CA ASN A 153 6.65 10.39 -11.92
C ASN A 153 5.45 9.48 -12.21
N SER A 154 5.16 8.50 -11.34
CA SER A 154 3.98 7.66 -11.46
C SER A 154 2.72 8.51 -11.41
N LEU A 155 2.66 9.49 -10.51
CA LEU A 155 1.50 10.37 -10.39
C LEU A 155 1.36 11.31 -11.59
N ASN A 156 2.45 11.90 -12.06
CA ASN A 156 2.45 12.81 -13.22
C ASN A 156 2.13 12.10 -14.54
N ASN A 157 2.30 10.78 -14.60
CA ASN A 157 1.93 9.97 -15.77
C ASN A 157 0.46 9.53 -15.76
N GLU A 158 -0.28 9.81 -14.69
CA GLU A 158 -1.73 9.62 -14.69
C GLU A 158 -2.40 10.71 -15.52
N ASP A 159 -3.52 10.39 -16.18
CA ASP A 159 -4.31 11.34 -16.97
C ASP A 159 -5.13 12.25 -16.02
N ILE A 160 -4.40 13.07 -15.26
CA ILE A 160 -4.92 14.06 -14.33
C ILE A 160 -4.59 15.43 -14.90
N ASP A 161 -5.62 16.26 -15.08
CA ASP A 161 -5.47 17.64 -15.49
C ASP A 161 -4.44 18.37 -14.58
N PRO A 162 -3.37 18.98 -15.13
CA PRO A 162 -2.35 19.68 -14.35
C PRO A 162 -2.88 20.80 -13.45
N GLU A 163 -4.05 21.37 -13.75
CA GLU A 163 -4.69 22.39 -12.91
C GLU A 163 -5.39 21.80 -11.68
N VAL A 164 -5.51 20.47 -11.60
CA VAL A 164 -6.09 19.78 -10.45
C VAL A 164 -5.20 19.95 -9.23
N PRO A 165 -5.67 20.62 -8.16
CA PRO A 165 -4.87 20.77 -6.96
C PRO A 165 -4.70 19.42 -6.25
N VAL A 166 -3.50 19.19 -5.72
CA VAL A 166 -3.18 18.06 -4.84
C VAL A 166 -3.43 18.48 -3.40
N LEU A 167 -4.37 17.81 -2.74
CA LEU A 167 -4.62 17.93 -1.32
C LEU A 167 -3.84 16.84 -0.58
N ASN A 168 -2.70 17.21 0.00
CA ASN A 168 -1.91 16.31 0.82
C ASN A 168 -2.48 16.21 2.24
N LEU A 169 -3.08 15.06 2.57
CA LEU A 169 -3.54 14.69 3.91
C LEU A 169 -2.72 13.53 4.49
N ALA A 170 -1.57 13.23 3.89
CA ALA A 170 -0.62 12.26 4.41
C ALA A 170 0.32 12.88 5.45
N SER A 171 0.84 12.03 6.32
CA SER A 171 1.72 12.31 7.47
C SER A 171 3.18 12.11 7.15
#